data_AF-A0A839S1Q0-F1
#
_entry.id   AF-A0A839S1Q0-F1
#
_cell.length_a   1.000
_cell.length_b   1.000
_cell.length_c   1.000
_cell.angle_alpha   90.00
_cell.angle_beta   90.00
_cell.angle_gamma   90.00
#
_symmetry.space_group_name_H-M   'P 1'
#
loop_
_entity.id
_entity.type
_entity.pdbx_description
1 polymer ?
#
loop_
_entity_poly.entity_id
_entity_poly.type
_entity_poly.pdbx_seq_one_letter_code
_entity_poly.pdbx_strand_id
1 'polypeptide(L)'
;MAVAITGTDACGNSPKNVFLARFEEQVALGDVEALAEVLAPDCVLEIVAADGVRTVEGRDAVAAALPGIVPDGLTAAHVEAAVTHGKAAAAWGSWTHPGGAVQWSHVLWFRTLKAQDFDRIRVFGA
;
A
#
# COMPACT_ATOMS: atom_id res chain seq x y z
N MET A 1 -15.89 1.31 -14.41
CA MET A 1 -15.69 -0.16 -14.39
C MET A 1 -15.17 -0.52 -13.01
N ALA A 2 -15.57 -1.67 -12.45
CA ALA A 2 -14.99 -2.15 -11.20
C ALA A 2 -13.56 -2.65 -11.45
N VAL A 3 -12.62 -2.32 -10.55
CA VAL A 3 -11.25 -2.83 -10.58
C VAL A 3 -11.27 -4.31 -10.18
N ALA A 4 -10.65 -5.18 -10.98
CA ALA A 4 -10.48 -6.59 -10.60
C ALA A 4 -9.28 -6.74 -9.66
N ILE A 5 -9.48 -7.22 -8.43
CA ILE A 5 -8.41 -7.37 -7.43
C ILE A 5 -8.20 -8.85 -7.12
N THR A 6 -6.93 -9.28 -7.08
CA THR A 6 -6.55 -10.68 -6.86
C THR A 6 -5.31 -10.81 -5.97
N GLY A 7 -5.07 -12.00 -5.41
CA GLY A 7 -3.88 -12.31 -4.62
C GLY A 7 -3.95 -11.92 -3.13
N THR A 8 -4.98 -11.19 -2.73
CA THR A 8 -5.20 -10.73 -1.35
C THR A 8 -5.48 -11.89 -0.38
N ASP A 9 -6.12 -12.95 -0.85
CA ASP A 9 -6.43 -14.16 -0.06
C ASP A 9 -5.31 -15.21 -0.07
N ALA A 10 -4.30 -15.06 -0.94
CA ALA A 10 -3.22 -16.04 -1.12
C ALA A 10 -2.07 -15.87 -0.11
N CYS A 11 -2.08 -14.80 0.68
CA CYS A 11 -0.96 -14.36 1.51
C CYS A 11 -0.81 -15.12 2.85
N GLY A 12 -1.03 -16.44 2.88
CA GLY A 12 -0.64 -17.37 3.96
C GLY A 12 -1.24 -17.13 5.38
N ASN A 13 -1.06 -18.11 6.27
CA ASN A 13 -1.71 -18.21 7.61
C ASN A 13 -1.38 -17.09 8.64
N SER A 14 -0.75 -15.97 8.25
CA SER A 14 -0.40 -14.87 9.15
C SER A 14 -1.45 -13.77 9.08
N PRO A 15 -2.17 -13.46 10.19
CA PRO A 15 -3.11 -12.33 10.22
C PRO A 15 -2.49 -11.00 9.78
N LYS A 16 -1.18 -10.81 9.99
CA LYS A 16 -0.46 -9.59 9.58
C LYS A 16 -0.22 -9.51 8.07
N ASN A 17 0.01 -10.64 7.42
CA ASN A 17 0.18 -10.66 5.98
C ASN A 17 -1.17 -10.38 5.29
N VAL A 18 -2.26 -10.96 5.81
CA VAL A 18 -3.62 -10.65 5.34
C VAL A 18 -3.96 -9.17 5.57
N PHE A 19 -3.60 -8.60 6.73
CA PHE A 19 -3.75 -7.18 6.99
C PHE A 19 -3.04 -6.32 5.95
N LEU A 20 -1.77 -6.62 5.65
CA LEU A 20 -0.99 -5.90 4.65
C LEU A 20 -1.57 -6.06 3.24
N ALA A 21 -1.99 -7.27 2.85
CA ALA A 21 -2.58 -7.50 1.55
C ALA A 21 -3.90 -6.73 1.36
N ARG A 22 -4.73 -6.66 2.41
CA ARG A 22 -5.96 -5.86 2.42
C ARG A 22 -5.69 -4.36 2.37
N PHE A 23 -4.62 -3.90 3.02
CA PHE A 23 -4.19 -2.50 2.90
C PHE A 23 -3.87 -2.14 1.44
N GLU A 24 -3.08 -2.97 0.73
CA GLU A 24 -2.76 -2.72 -0.68
C GLU A 24 -4.00 -2.79 -1.59
N GLU A 25 -4.97 -3.63 -1.25
CA GLU A 25 -6.29 -3.60 -1.90
C GLU A 25 -7.00 -2.26 -1.71
N GLN A 26 -7.02 -1.70 -0.50
CA GLN A 26 -7.62 -0.37 -0.26
C GLN A 26 -6.88 0.76 -0.98
N VAL A 27 -5.56 0.64 -1.12
CA VAL A 27 -4.76 1.56 -1.96
C VAL A 27 -5.23 1.48 -3.42
N ALA A 28 -5.38 0.28 -3.97
CA ALA A 28 -5.85 0.08 -5.35
C ALA A 28 -7.30 0.54 -5.58
N LEU A 29 -8.15 0.43 -4.55
CA LEU A 29 -9.54 0.91 -4.59
C LEU A 29 -9.65 2.44 -4.40
N GLY A 30 -8.62 3.08 -3.86
CA GLY A 30 -8.65 4.48 -3.49
C GLY A 30 -9.57 4.77 -2.29
N ASP A 31 -9.78 3.79 -1.40
CA ASP A 31 -10.65 3.93 -0.22
C ASP A 31 -9.93 4.72 0.88
N VAL A 32 -10.00 6.05 0.79
CA VAL A 32 -9.32 6.97 1.71
C VAL A 32 -9.77 6.77 3.17
N GLU A 33 -11.05 6.46 3.40
CA GLU A 33 -11.56 6.25 4.76
C GLU A 33 -10.97 4.98 5.38
N ALA A 34 -11.00 3.85 4.65
CA ALA A 34 -10.42 2.60 5.11
C ALA A 34 -8.89 2.72 5.31
N LEU A 35 -8.21 3.47 4.45
CA LEU A 35 -6.78 3.76 4.61
C LEU A 35 -6.51 4.55 5.89
N ALA A 36 -7.29 5.58 6.19
CA ALA A 36 -7.09 6.42 7.38
C ALA A 36 -7.21 5.63 8.70
N GLU A 37 -8.08 4.60 8.75
CA GLU A 37 -8.28 3.77 9.95
C GLU A 37 -7.02 3.00 10.37
N VAL A 38 -6.17 2.63 9.41
CA VAL A 38 -4.99 1.79 9.62
C VAL A 38 -3.67 2.55 9.61
N LEU A 39 -3.71 3.89 9.62
CA LEU A 39 -2.53 4.75 9.69
C LEU A 39 -2.41 5.36 11.09
N ALA A 40 -1.19 5.41 11.62
CA ALA A 40 -0.92 6.15 12.86
C ALA A 40 -1.22 7.65 12.66
N PRO A 41 -1.62 8.40 13.71
CA PRO A 41 -1.89 9.84 13.59
C PRO A 41 -0.72 10.63 12.98
N ASP A 42 0.50 10.22 13.29
CA ASP A 42 1.79 10.77 12.87
C ASP A 42 2.44 9.95 11.73
N CYS A 43 1.65 9.18 10.98
CA CYS A 43 2.18 8.34 9.90
C CYS A 43 2.93 9.18 8.84
N VAL A 44 4.02 8.61 8.32
CA VAL A 44 4.85 9.24 7.28
C VAL A 44 4.83 8.39 6.01
N LEU A 45 4.51 9.02 4.88
CA LEU A 45 4.67 8.46 3.54
C LEU A 45 5.88 9.07 2.83
N GLU A 46 6.78 8.22 2.37
CA GLU A 46 7.93 8.57 1.53
C GLU A 46 7.72 8.03 0.12
N ILE A 47 7.60 8.93 -0.85
CA ILE A 47 7.52 8.59 -2.28
C ILE A 47 8.89 8.85 -2.89
N VAL A 48 9.62 7.78 -3.18
CA VAL A 48 10.97 7.84 -3.75
C VAL A 48 10.88 7.85 -5.26
N ALA A 49 11.42 8.88 -5.91
CA ALA A 49 11.47 9.03 -7.36
C ALA A 49 12.91 9.34 -7.81
N ALA A 50 13.14 9.38 -9.13
CA ALA A 50 14.46 9.64 -9.71
C ALA A 50 15.05 11.02 -9.32
N ASP A 51 14.18 12.01 -9.08
CA ASP A 51 14.53 13.39 -8.77
C ASP A 51 14.57 13.70 -7.26
N GLY A 52 14.23 12.74 -6.40
CA GLY A 52 14.32 12.88 -4.96
C GLY A 52 13.27 12.09 -4.19
N VAL A 53 13.06 12.49 -2.93
CA VAL A 53 12.05 11.89 -2.05
C VAL A 53 11.03 12.95 -1.68
N ARG A 54 9.77 12.70 -1.98
CA ARG A 54 8.64 13.49 -1.48
C ARG A 54 8.12 12.86 -0.20
N THR A 55 7.98 13.67 0.84
CA THR A 55 7.44 13.23 2.13
C THR A 55 6.06 13.83 2.37
N VAL A 56 5.14 13.02 2.88
CA VAL A 56 3.81 13.43 3.35
C VAL A 56 3.66 12.94 4.79
N GLU A 57 3.21 13.81 5.69
CA GLU A 57 3.13 13.53 7.12
C GLU A 57 1.69 13.72 7.64
N GLY A 58 1.30 12.85 8.56
CA GLY A 58 -0.01 12.86 9.20
C GLY A 58 -1.02 11.95 8.51
N ARG A 59 -1.81 11.23 9.31
CA ARG A 59 -2.81 10.23 8.87
C ARG A 59 -3.61 10.67 7.66
N ASP A 60 -4.32 11.79 7.77
CA ASP A 60 -5.30 12.21 6.76
C ASP A 60 -4.60 12.62 5.45
N ALA A 61 -3.44 13.27 5.56
CA ALA A 61 -2.65 13.65 4.41
C ALA A 61 -2.06 12.43 3.70
N VAL A 62 -1.58 11.44 4.46
CA VAL A 62 -1.07 10.17 3.91
C VAL A 62 -2.20 9.38 3.24
N ALA A 63 -3.35 9.24 3.90
CA ALA A 63 -4.51 8.54 3.34
C ALA A 63 -4.98 9.17 2.02
N ALA A 64 -5.00 10.50 1.94
CA ALA A 64 -5.36 11.22 0.71
C ALA A 64 -4.29 11.13 -0.40
N ALA A 65 -3.02 10.94 -0.04
CA ALA A 65 -1.92 10.87 -1.00
C ALA A 65 -1.73 9.47 -1.60
N LEU A 66 -2.02 8.40 -0.84
CA LEU A 66 -1.82 7.02 -1.26
C LEU A 66 -2.50 6.66 -2.59
N PRO A 67 -3.78 7.02 -2.87
CA PRO A 67 -4.39 6.71 -4.15
C PRO A 67 -3.64 7.30 -5.36
N GLY A 68 -2.92 8.42 -5.16
CA GLY A 68 -2.14 9.07 -6.20
C GLY A 68 -0.87 8.31 -6.64
N ILE A 69 -0.52 7.21 -5.98
CA ILE A 69 0.59 6.33 -6.40
C ILE A 69 0.14 5.31 -7.45
N VAL A 70 -1.17 5.09 -7.57
CA VAL A 70 -1.76 4.12 -8.48
C VAL A 70 -1.92 4.75 -9.88
N PRO A 71 -1.58 4.05 -10.98
CA PRO A 71 -1.77 4.55 -12.33
C PRO A 71 -3.22 4.89 -12.65
N ASP A 72 -3.41 5.98 -13.39
CA ASP A 72 -4.72 6.40 -13.87
C ASP A 72 -5.39 5.31 -14.72
N GLY A 73 -6.70 5.14 -14.50
CA GLY A 73 -7.51 4.18 -15.26
C GLY A 73 -7.24 2.72 -14.91
N LEU A 74 -6.77 2.43 -13.68
CA LEU A 74 -6.59 1.08 -13.17
C LEU A 74 -7.78 0.17 -13.52
N THR A 75 -7.50 -0.98 -14.14
CA THR A 75 -8.50 -2.00 -14.50
C THR A 75 -8.33 -3.29 -13.71
N ALA A 76 -7.10 -3.62 -13.29
CA ALA A 76 -6.83 -4.75 -12.42
C ALA A 76 -5.63 -4.49 -11.48
N ALA A 77 -5.67 -5.09 -10.31
CA ALA A 77 -4.57 -5.14 -9.35
C ALA A 77 -4.33 -6.58 -8.90
N HIS A 78 -3.06 -6.93 -8.74
CA HIS A 78 -2.64 -8.23 -8.22
C HIS A 78 -1.62 -8.02 -7.12
N VAL A 79 -1.92 -8.49 -5.91
CA VAL A 79 -0.95 -8.59 -4.81
C VAL A 79 -0.26 -9.94 -4.94
N GLU A 80 1.00 -9.94 -5.37
CA GLU A 80 1.77 -11.19 -5.54
C GLU A 80 2.19 -11.75 -4.18
N ALA A 81 2.62 -10.87 -3.27
CA ALA A 81 2.95 -11.25 -1.91
C ALA A 81 2.81 -10.09 -0.92
N ALA A 82 2.53 -10.46 0.32
CA ALA A 82 2.60 -9.62 1.50
C ALA A 82 3.37 -10.37 2.58
N VAL A 83 4.50 -9.82 3.03
CA VAL A 83 5.39 -10.45 3.99
C VAL A 83 5.65 -9.50 5.16
N THR A 84 5.55 -10.03 6.37
CA THR A 84 5.77 -9.25 7.61
C THR A 84 6.79 -9.94 8.52
N HIS A 85 7.62 -9.14 9.19
CA HIS A 85 8.53 -9.60 10.23
C HIS A 85 8.72 -8.54 11.32
N GLY A 86 8.32 -8.86 12.56
CA GLY A 86 8.33 -7.89 13.66
C GLY A 86 7.42 -6.68 13.37
N LYS A 87 8.04 -5.51 13.22
CA LYS A 87 7.39 -4.26 12.79
C LYS A 87 7.51 -4.00 11.29
N ALA A 88 8.40 -4.67 10.57
CA ALA A 88 8.63 -4.43 9.15
C ALA A 88 7.65 -5.24 8.30
N ALA A 89 7.30 -4.68 7.15
CA ALA A 89 6.39 -5.24 6.18
C ALA A 89 6.86 -4.89 4.76
N ALA A 90 6.61 -5.79 3.82
CA ALA A 90 6.82 -5.55 2.40
C ALA A 90 5.70 -6.21 1.60
N ALA A 91 5.20 -5.51 0.60
CA ALA A 91 4.26 -6.05 -0.37
C ALA A 91 4.71 -5.68 -1.79
N TRP A 92 4.39 -6.54 -2.74
CA TRP A 92 4.65 -6.28 -4.14
C TRP A 92 3.63 -6.97 -5.03
N GLY A 93 3.56 -6.52 -6.27
CA GLY A 93 2.64 -7.06 -7.25
C GLY A 93 2.58 -6.18 -8.48
N SER A 94 1.43 -6.21 -9.14
CA SER A 94 1.22 -5.48 -10.39
C SER A 94 -0.09 -4.70 -10.44
N TRP A 95 -0.08 -3.61 -11.20
CA TRP A 95 -1.24 -2.82 -11.58
C TRP A 95 -1.38 -2.86 -13.10
N THR A 96 -2.60 -3.11 -13.58
CA THR A 96 -2.93 -3.07 -15.01
C THR A 96 -3.77 -1.84 -15.29
N HIS A 97 -3.36 -1.05 -16.27
CA HIS A 97 -3.99 0.18 -16.71
C HIS A 97 -3.90 0.29 -18.25
N PRO A 98 -4.48 1.31 -18.91
CA PRO A 98 -4.48 1.39 -20.38
C PRO A 98 -3.09 1.41 -21.02
N GLY A 99 -2.05 1.82 -20.28
CA GLY A 99 -0.66 1.82 -20.74
C GLY A 99 0.05 0.47 -20.62
N GLY A 100 -0.57 -0.54 -20.01
CA GLY A 100 0.01 -1.86 -19.78
C GLY A 100 -0.01 -2.27 -18.30
N ALA A 101 0.83 -3.25 -17.96
CA ALA A 101 1.02 -3.69 -16.58
C ALA A 101 2.33 -3.10 -16.04
N VAL A 102 2.26 -2.49 -14.85
CA VAL A 102 3.41 -1.99 -14.10
C VAL A 102 3.59 -2.82 -12.82
N GLN A 103 4.85 -3.02 -12.43
CA GLN A 103 5.19 -3.68 -11.17
C GLN A 103 5.39 -2.63 -10.08
N TRP A 104 4.99 -2.94 -8.86
CA TRP A 104 5.17 -2.09 -7.70
C TRP A 104 5.74 -2.88 -6.53
N SER A 105 6.43 -2.18 -5.63
CA SER A 105 6.90 -2.73 -4.37
C SER A 105 6.86 -1.64 -3.31
N HIS A 106 6.19 -1.94 -2.20
CA HIS A 106 6.04 -1.05 -1.06
C HIS A 106 6.68 -1.67 0.17
N VAL A 107 7.34 -0.84 0.97
CA VAL A 107 7.88 -1.24 2.28
C VAL A 107 7.23 -0.39 3.36
N LEU A 108 6.79 -1.06 4.41
CA LEU A 108 5.95 -0.47 5.46
C LEU A 108 6.49 -0.84 6.84
N TRP A 109 6.19 0.00 7.82
CA TRP A 109 6.48 -0.26 9.22
C TRP A 109 5.24 -0.06 10.06
N PHE A 110 4.88 -1.10 10.82
CA PHE A 110 3.87 -1.00 11.85
C PHE A 110 4.39 -0.18 13.03
N ARG A 111 3.50 0.60 13.66
CA ARG A 111 3.84 1.34 14.89
C ARG A 111 4.27 0.40 16.01
N THR A 112 3.60 -0.74 16.12
CA THR A 112 3.81 -1.73 17.17
C THR A 112 3.93 -3.15 16.62
N LEU A 113 4.42 -4.08 17.45
CA LEU A 113 4.46 -5.50 17.11
C LEU A 113 3.07 -6.13 16.95
N LYS A 114 1.99 -5.46 17.36
CA LYS A 114 0.62 -5.96 17.17
C LYS A 114 0.12 -5.75 15.74
N ALA A 115 0.76 -4.89 14.94
CA ALA A 115 0.38 -4.60 13.56
C ALA A 115 -1.10 -4.17 13.42
N GLN A 116 -1.46 -3.09 14.10
CA GLN A 116 -2.80 -2.48 14.03
C GLN A 116 -2.82 -1.24 13.14
N ASP A 117 -1.71 -0.52 13.11
CA ASP A 117 -1.53 0.70 12.34
C ASP A 117 -0.09 0.82 11.79
N PHE A 118 0.05 1.52 10.66
CA PHE A 118 1.33 1.85 10.05
C PHE A 118 1.87 3.18 10.58
N ASP A 119 3.14 3.19 10.97
CA ASP A 119 3.91 4.37 11.36
C ASP A 119 4.61 5.00 10.15
N ARG A 120 5.07 4.17 9.20
CA ARG A 120 5.76 4.62 8.00
C ARG A 120 5.43 3.77 6.80
N ILE A 121 5.31 4.40 5.66
CA ILE A 121 5.16 3.79 4.35
C ILE A 121 6.22 4.40 3.43
N ARG A 122 6.89 3.55 2.66
CA ARG A 122 7.77 4.00 1.59
C ARG A 122 7.43 3.26 0.32
N VAL A 123 7.24 4.03 -0.73
CA VAL A 123 6.93 3.56 -2.07
C VAL A 123 8.02 4.02 -3.02
N PHE A 124 8.27 3.24 -4.05
CA PHE A 124 9.26 3.53 -5.06
C PHE A 124 8.52 3.80 -6.37
N GLY A 125 8.57 5.04 -6.84
CA GLY A 125 8.08 5.42 -8.14
C GLY A 125 8.89 4.73 -9.24
N ALA A 126 8.18 4.25 -10.26
CA ALA A 126 8.76 3.84 -11.53
C ALA A 126 9.04 5.06 -12.42
#